data_AF-A0A7V9G0I9-F1
#
_entry.id   AF-A0A7V9G0I9-F1
#
_cell.length_a   1.000
_cell.length_b   1.000
_cell.length_c   1.000
_cell.angle_alpha   90.00
_cell.angle_beta   90.00
_cell.angle_gamma   90.00
#
_symmetry.space_group_name_H-M   'P 1'
#
loop_
_entity.id
_entity.type
_entity.pdbx_description
1 polymer ?
#
loop_
_entity_poly.entity_id
_entity_poly.type
_entity_poly.pdbx_seq_one_letter_code
_entity_poly.pdbx_strand_id
1 'polypeptide(L)'
;MEPTRDVYEEQAEQFWPRPPAEGQTGSDSAYETEGEAGGLQALATLACDEGLLTQEQVREAVAEGLRSGERLGEALLRLGWLDERQLAGLIARQRGMQYLDAVDLPDGPPLRTVLQPAQARALGAVAVSYENGQPLIALADPSDEQLAQLASLFGGTIVCAIVTRSTLEWLLERVDENTEESPESAAPEPSEPAASNGAAGSAAAAPAQSEEEGWHDLKAQLEETDQLLGTLRRRFDGLRELDAAAKRQLTEAREEGERLRAGLAERTQEAERVQAELGERTHEVERLQAEAADRTQEIERVQTELGERTQEVER
;
A
#
# COMPACT_ATOMS: atom_id res chain seq x y z
N MET A 1 9.01 -34.01 -16.40
CA MET A 1 7.91 -33.64 -17.30
C MET A 1 7.70 -32.16 -17.11
N GLU A 2 8.42 -31.36 -17.89
CA GLU A 2 8.27 -29.91 -17.91
C GLU A 2 6.99 -29.59 -18.70
N PRO A 3 6.08 -28.76 -18.18
CA PRO A 3 4.93 -28.31 -18.96
C PRO A 3 5.40 -27.32 -20.02
N THR A 4 4.96 -27.57 -21.24
CA THR A 4 5.34 -26.85 -22.45
C THR A 4 4.80 -25.42 -22.46
N ARG A 5 5.62 -24.53 -23.04
CA ARG A 5 5.49 -23.07 -23.22
C ARG A 5 4.12 -22.60 -23.75
N ASP A 6 3.34 -23.48 -24.39
CA ASP A 6 2.02 -23.18 -24.98
C ASP A 6 0.91 -22.94 -23.95
N VAL A 7 1.00 -23.47 -22.73
CA VAL A 7 -0.06 -23.27 -21.71
C VAL A 7 -0.01 -21.85 -21.10
N TYR A 8 1.11 -21.15 -21.23
CA TYR A 8 1.31 -19.83 -20.66
C TYR A 8 0.84 -18.68 -21.57
N GLU A 9 0.78 -18.87 -22.89
CA GLU A 9 0.29 -17.84 -23.83
C GLU A 9 -1.25 -17.72 -23.80
N GLU A 10 -1.97 -18.82 -23.57
CA GLU A 10 -3.43 -18.83 -23.62
C GLU A 10 -4.08 -18.16 -22.39
N GLN A 11 -3.42 -18.15 -21.24
CA GLN A 11 -3.90 -17.43 -20.04
C GLN A 11 -3.48 -15.95 -19.99
N ALA A 12 -2.41 -15.58 -20.73
CA ALA A 12 -1.96 -14.19 -20.81
C ALA A 12 -2.92 -13.32 -21.66
N GLU A 13 -3.59 -13.90 -22.66
CA GLU A 13 -4.59 -13.18 -23.48
C GLU A 13 -5.86 -12.81 -22.70
N GLN A 14 -6.16 -13.48 -21.58
CA GLN A 14 -7.33 -13.16 -20.76
C GLN A 14 -7.16 -11.88 -19.92
N PHE A 15 -5.93 -11.42 -19.74
CA PHE A 15 -5.57 -10.28 -18.89
C PHE A 15 -5.04 -9.05 -19.67
N TRP A 16 -5.02 -9.08 -21.01
CA TRP A 16 -4.55 -7.95 -21.82
C TRP A 16 -5.40 -7.71 -23.09
N PRO A 17 -5.77 -6.44 -23.42
CA PRO A 17 -6.41 -6.13 -24.69
C PRO A 17 -5.40 -6.23 -25.85
N ARG A 18 -5.77 -6.99 -26.88
CA ARG A 18 -4.95 -7.21 -28.09
C ARG A 18 -4.45 -5.87 -28.67
N PRO A 19 -3.16 -5.70 -28.97
CA PRO A 19 -2.66 -4.46 -29.57
C PRO A 19 -3.33 -4.23 -30.93
N PRO A 20 -3.66 -2.98 -31.29
CA PRO A 20 -4.25 -2.68 -32.59
C PRO A 20 -3.25 -3.06 -33.68
N ALA A 21 -3.74 -3.72 -34.73
CA ALA A 21 -2.93 -4.15 -35.85
C ALA A 21 -2.24 -2.96 -36.50
N GLU A 22 -0.91 -3.02 -36.59
CA GLU A 22 -0.08 -2.02 -37.23
C GLU A 22 -0.47 -1.85 -38.70
N GLY A 23 -0.77 -0.61 -39.10
CA GLY A 23 -0.88 -0.25 -40.51
C GLY A 23 -1.84 0.86 -40.84
N GLN A 24 -1.60 2.09 -40.35
CA GLN A 24 -1.81 3.31 -41.15
C GLN A 24 -1.20 4.54 -40.49
N THR A 25 -0.22 5.09 -41.20
CA THR A 25 0.36 6.41 -41.03
C THR A 25 -0.69 7.51 -41.23
N GLY A 26 -0.78 8.47 -40.33
CA GLY A 26 -1.62 9.65 -40.51
C GLY A 26 -1.56 10.59 -39.32
N SER A 27 -0.68 11.58 -39.42
CA SER A 27 -0.69 12.81 -38.62
C SER A 27 -2.09 13.43 -38.59
N ASP A 28 -2.70 13.60 -37.41
CA ASP A 28 -3.19 14.92 -37.00
C ASP A 28 -3.58 14.98 -35.52
N SER A 29 -3.32 16.15 -34.95
CA SER A 29 -3.68 16.59 -33.61
C SER A 29 -5.19 16.73 -33.44
N ALA A 30 -5.78 16.07 -32.44
CA ALA A 30 -6.99 16.57 -31.75
C ALA A 30 -7.17 15.88 -30.39
N TYR A 31 -7.01 16.68 -29.34
CA TYR A 31 -7.56 16.48 -28.01
C TYR A 31 -9.09 16.63 -28.07
N GLU A 32 -9.77 15.84 -27.24
CA GLU A 32 -11.21 15.82 -26.99
C GLU A 32 -12.02 15.15 -28.14
N THR A 33 -12.98 14.25 -27.90
CA THR A 33 -13.96 14.23 -26.81
C THR A 33 -14.57 12.82 -26.69
N GLU A 34 -14.83 12.41 -25.44
CA GLU A 34 -15.94 11.54 -25.00
C GLU A 34 -16.16 10.17 -25.68
N GLY A 35 -15.78 9.13 -24.93
CA GLY A 35 -16.28 7.77 -25.08
C GLY A 35 -16.22 7.06 -23.74
N GLU A 36 -17.33 7.09 -23.00
CA GLU A 36 -17.59 6.26 -21.83
C GLU A 36 -17.29 4.79 -22.15
N ALA A 37 -16.15 4.31 -21.68
CA ALA A 37 -15.88 2.90 -21.45
C ALA A 37 -15.22 2.80 -20.08
N GLY A 38 -16.04 2.93 -19.03
CA GLY A 38 -15.66 2.64 -17.66
C GLY A 38 -15.36 1.15 -17.47
N GLY A 39 -14.28 0.67 -18.08
CA GLY A 39 -13.59 -0.53 -17.64
C GLY A 39 -12.59 -0.09 -16.59
N LEU A 40 -12.83 -0.45 -15.34
CA LEU A 40 -11.90 -0.26 -14.22
C LEU A 40 -10.48 -0.58 -14.72
N GLN A 41 -9.59 0.43 -14.74
CA GLN A 41 -8.22 0.22 -15.22
C GLN A 41 -7.56 -0.90 -14.41
N ALA A 42 -6.79 -1.76 -15.07
CA ALA A 42 -6.02 -2.78 -14.37
C ALA A 42 -5.03 -2.09 -13.40
N LEU A 43 -4.88 -2.63 -12.19
CA LEU A 43 -3.98 -2.07 -11.17
C LEU A 43 -2.54 -1.87 -11.69
N ALA A 44 -2.09 -2.78 -12.56
CA ALA A 44 -0.82 -2.68 -13.28
C ALA A 44 -0.73 -1.43 -14.16
N THR A 45 -1.76 -1.15 -14.97
CA THR A 45 -1.81 0.03 -15.85
C THR A 45 -1.85 1.30 -15.01
N LEU A 46 -2.68 1.33 -13.97
CA LEU A 46 -2.80 2.48 -13.08
C LEU A 46 -1.46 2.81 -12.38
N ALA A 47 -0.74 1.79 -11.91
CA ALA A 47 0.56 1.97 -11.27
C ALA A 47 1.64 2.50 -12.24
N CYS A 48 1.59 2.10 -13.50
CA CYS A 48 2.47 2.64 -14.54
C CYS A 48 2.10 4.08 -14.94
N ASP A 49 0.82 4.37 -15.09
CA ASP A 49 0.31 5.71 -15.44
C ASP A 49 0.70 6.75 -14.38
N GLU A 50 0.74 6.35 -13.11
CA GLU A 50 1.18 7.20 -11.98
C GLU A 50 2.71 7.28 -11.82
N GLY A 51 3.47 6.57 -12.66
CA GLY A 51 4.93 6.52 -12.57
C GLY A 51 5.46 5.80 -11.33
N LEU A 52 4.62 5.03 -10.64
CA LEU A 52 5.01 4.25 -9.46
C LEU A 52 5.80 3.00 -9.86
N LEU A 53 5.46 2.41 -11.02
CA LEU A 53 6.10 1.20 -11.54
C LEU A 53 6.45 1.34 -13.02
N THR A 54 7.55 0.71 -13.43
CA THR A 54 7.89 0.53 -14.85
C THR A 54 7.17 -0.69 -15.42
N GLN A 55 7.05 -0.75 -16.76
CA GLN A 55 6.44 -1.89 -17.43
C GLN A 55 7.23 -3.20 -17.19
N GLU A 56 8.55 -3.12 -17.13
CA GLU A 56 9.44 -4.22 -16.74
C GLU A 56 9.17 -4.72 -15.31
N GLN A 57 9.04 -3.81 -14.33
CA GLN A 57 8.71 -4.17 -12.95
C GLN A 57 7.36 -4.88 -12.88
N VAL A 58 6.33 -4.37 -13.57
CA VAL A 58 5.03 -5.05 -13.61
C VAL A 58 5.15 -6.47 -14.17
N ARG A 59 5.87 -6.66 -15.29
CA ARG A 59 6.07 -7.99 -15.89
C ARG A 59 6.76 -8.96 -14.93
N GLU A 60 7.80 -8.49 -14.24
CA GLU A 60 8.53 -9.31 -13.27
C GLU A 60 7.66 -9.66 -12.05
N ALA A 61 6.88 -8.71 -11.52
CA ALA A 61 5.95 -8.97 -10.42
C ALA A 61 4.85 -9.96 -10.80
N VAL A 62 4.31 -9.90 -12.02
CA VAL A 62 3.34 -10.88 -12.53
C VAL A 62 3.99 -12.27 -12.62
N ALA A 63 5.19 -12.36 -13.20
CA ALA A 63 5.90 -13.63 -13.33
C ALA A 63 6.25 -14.25 -11.96
N GLU A 64 6.59 -13.41 -10.98
CA GLU A 64 6.84 -13.82 -9.61
C GLU A 64 5.53 -14.26 -8.91
N GLY A 65 4.45 -13.50 -9.03
CA GLY A 65 3.14 -13.83 -8.47
C GLY A 65 2.57 -15.16 -9.01
N LEU A 66 2.75 -15.42 -10.31
CA LEU A 66 2.39 -16.71 -10.91
C LEU A 66 3.21 -17.89 -10.36
N ARG A 67 4.48 -17.65 -9.97
CA ARG A 67 5.35 -18.67 -9.37
C ARG A 67 5.05 -18.91 -7.90
N SER A 68 4.72 -17.86 -7.14
CA SER A 68 4.44 -17.94 -5.70
C SER A 68 2.96 -18.24 -5.39
N GLY A 69 2.06 -18.00 -6.34
CA GLY A 69 0.61 -18.04 -6.12
C GLY A 69 0.06 -16.80 -5.42
N GLU A 70 0.86 -15.74 -5.29
CA GLU A 70 0.48 -14.47 -4.66
C GLU A 70 -0.29 -13.57 -5.63
N ARG A 71 -1.13 -12.67 -5.10
CA ARG A 71 -1.75 -11.63 -5.93
C ARG A 71 -0.69 -10.62 -6.37
N LEU A 72 -0.89 -9.98 -7.53
CA LEU A 72 0.05 -8.99 -8.07
C LEU A 72 0.45 -7.91 -7.04
N GLY A 73 -0.52 -7.36 -6.30
CA GLY A 73 -0.25 -6.35 -5.27
C GLY A 73 0.64 -6.88 -4.13
N GLU A 74 0.46 -8.13 -3.71
CA GLU A 74 1.27 -8.77 -2.67
C GLU A 74 2.70 -9.01 -3.17
N ALA A 75 2.86 -9.46 -4.42
CA ALA A 75 4.16 -9.60 -5.04
C ALA A 75 4.89 -8.24 -5.13
N LEU A 76 4.18 -7.17 -5.50
CA LEU A 76 4.73 -5.81 -5.57
C LEU A 76 5.19 -5.27 -4.20
N LEU A 77 4.43 -5.53 -3.13
CA LEU A 77 4.83 -5.20 -1.76
C LEU A 77 6.07 -5.99 -1.32
N ARG A 78 6.08 -7.30 -1.57
CA ARG A 78 7.18 -8.19 -1.17
C ARG A 78 8.48 -7.87 -1.90
N LEU A 79 8.41 -7.51 -3.17
CA LEU A 79 9.55 -7.05 -3.97
C LEU A 79 10.01 -5.64 -3.58
N GLY A 80 9.24 -4.93 -2.75
CA GLY A 80 9.56 -3.59 -2.23
C GLY A 80 9.42 -2.48 -3.27
N TRP A 81 8.65 -2.71 -4.34
CA TRP A 81 8.42 -1.71 -5.38
C TRP A 81 7.23 -0.80 -5.06
N LEU A 82 6.28 -1.29 -4.27
CA LEU A 82 5.23 -0.50 -3.66
C LEU A 82 5.28 -0.64 -2.14
N ASP A 83 4.85 0.41 -1.43
CA ASP A 83 4.48 0.33 -0.02
C ASP A 83 2.96 0.12 0.15
N GLU A 84 2.53 -0.17 1.38
CA GLU A 84 1.10 -0.44 1.68
C GLU A 84 0.19 0.76 1.37
N ARG A 85 0.69 1.99 1.52
CA ARG A 85 -0.11 3.21 1.30
C ARG A 85 -0.31 3.43 -0.20
N GLN A 86 0.75 3.24 -0.99
CA GLN A 86 0.71 3.29 -2.45
C GLN A 86 -0.21 2.20 -3.00
N LEU A 87 -0.11 0.96 -2.50
CA LEU A 87 -1.00 -0.12 -2.94
C LEU A 87 -2.46 0.17 -2.58
N ALA A 88 -2.75 0.58 -1.34
CA ALA A 88 -4.11 0.91 -0.90
C ALA A 88 -4.70 2.07 -1.71
N GLY A 89 -3.91 3.10 -2.02
CA GLY A 89 -4.31 4.21 -2.89
C GLY A 89 -4.65 3.76 -4.32
N LEU A 90 -3.83 2.86 -4.90
CA LEU A 90 -4.09 2.28 -6.22
C LEU A 90 -5.37 1.44 -6.23
N ILE A 91 -5.59 0.61 -5.21
CA ILE A 91 -6.81 -0.20 -5.07
C ILE A 91 -8.05 0.71 -4.95
N ALA A 92 -7.96 1.76 -4.13
CA ALA A 92 -9.04 2.72 -3.95
C ALA A 92 -9.44 3.37 -5.28
N ARG A 93 -8.44 3.87 -6.03
CA ARG A 93 -8.64 4.45 -7.36
C ARG A 93 -9.21 3.44 -8.34
N GLN A 94 -8.64 2.24 -8.39
CA GLN A 94 -9.13 1.16 -9.25
C GLN A 94 -10.61 0.87 -9.00
N ARG A 95 -11.06 0.92 -7.74
CA ARG A 95 -12.46 0.64 -7.35
C ARG A 95 -13.37 1.87 -7.28
N GLY A 96 -12.85 3.06 -7.56
CA GLY A 96 -13.60 4.32 -7.40
C GLY A 96 -14.03 4.60 -5.96
N MET A 97 -13.28 4.11 -4.97
CA MET A 97 -13.53 4.28 -3.54
C MET A 97 -12.57 5.31 -2.93
N GLN A 98 -12.92 5.84 -1.76
CA GLN A 98 -12.01 6.72 -1.02
C GLN A 98 -10.90 5.91 -0.34
N TYR A 99 -9.68 6.45 -0.33
CA TYR A 99 -8.60 5.94 0.52
C TYR A 99 -8.57 6.74 1.82
N LEU A 100 -8.50 6.06 2.96
CA LEU A 100 -8.34 6.66 4.28
C LEU A 100 -7.03 6.20 4.91
N ASP A 101 -6.21 7.15 5.33
CA ASP A 101 -5.02 6.85 6.13
C ASP A 101 -5.38 6.61 7.60
N ALA A 102 -4.49 5.98 8.36
CA ALA A 102 -4.68 5.75 9.79
C ALA A 102 -4.91 7.05 10.57
N VAL A 103 -4.32 8.16 10.10
CA VAL A 103 -4.44 9.49 10.71
C VAL A 103 -5.79 10.15 10.40
N ASP A 104 -6.42 9.79 9.28
CA ASP A 104 -7.69 10.36 8.84
C ASP A 104 -8.90 9.57 9.35
N LEU A 105 -8.65 8.43 10.02
CA LEU A 105 -9.70 7.64 10.64
C LEU A 105 -10.33 8.42 11.81
N PRO A 106 -11.66 8.30 12.00
CA PRO A 106 -12.34 8.96 13.10
C PRO A 106 -11.84 8.44 14.45
N ASP A 107 -11.60 9.38 15.37
CA ASP A 107 -11.20 9.11 16.76
C ASP A 107 -12.38 8.49 17.54
N GLY A 108 -12.59 7.19 17.37
CA GLY A 108 -13.68 6.46 18.03
C GLY A 108 -13.45 4.95 18.05
N PRO A 109 -14.13 4.22 18.95
CA PRO A 109 -14.13 2.77 18.90
C PRO A 109 -14.92 2.28 17.66
N PRO A 110 -14.51 1.15 17.06
CA PRO A 110 -15.28 0.52 15.99
C PRO A 110 -16.74 0.24 16.35
N LEU A 111 -17.64 0.39 15.38
CA LEU A 111 -19.09 0.24 15.52
C LEU A 111 -19.53 -1.23 15.52
N ARG A 112 -19.28 -1.93 16.63
CA ARG A 112 -19.59 -3.35 16.83
C ARG A 112 -21.06 -3.72 16.68
N THR A 113 -21.96 -2.79 16.97
CA THR A 113 -23.42 -2.99 16.81
C THR A 113 -23.82 -3.05 15.34
N VAL A 114 -23.05 -2.39 14.47
CA VAL A 114 -23.25 -2.36 13.02
C VAL A 114 -22.66 -3.61 12.38
N LEU A 115 -21.41 -3.94 12.74
CA LEU A 115 -20.74 -5.14 12.27
C LEU A 115 -20.14 -5.90 13.46
N GLN A 116 -20.72 -7.07 13.75
CA GLN A 116 -20.30 -7.88 14.90
C GLN A 116 -18.87 -8.39 14.70
N PRO A 117 -18.08 -8.63 15.77
CA PRO A 117 -16.68 -9.06 15.66
C PRO A 117 -16.46 -10.28 14.74
N ALA A 118 -17.33 -11.28 14.85
CA ALA A 118 -17.28 -12.47 13.98
C ALA A 118 -17.49 -12.13 12.50
N GLN A 119 -18.41 -11.21 12.19
CA GLN A 119 -18.65 -10.73 10.83
C GLN A 119 -17.51 -9.86 10.33
N ALA A 120 -16.96 -9.00 11.18
CA ALA A 120 -15.83 -8.13 10.86
C ALA A 120 -14.61 -8.96 10.42
N ARG A 121 -14.29 -10.04 11.15
CA ARG A 121 -13.21 -10.97 10.76
C ARG A 121 -13.54 -11.77 9.51
N ALA A 122 -14.74 -12.31 9.41
CA ALA A 122 -15.13 -13.15 8.27
C ALA A 122 -15.15 -12.36 6.95
N LEU A 123 -15.58 -11.09 7.01
CA LEU A 123 -15.67 -10.21 5.84
C LEU A 123 -14.42 -9.37 5.62
N GLY A 124 -13.47 -9.35 6.57
CA GLY A 124 -12.29 -8.48 6.50
C GLY A 124 -12.67 -7.00 6.43
N ALA A 125 -13.63 -6.58 7.25
CA ALA A 125 -14.23 -5.26 7.18
C ALA A 125 -14.53 -4.73 8.58
N VAL A 126 -14.36 -3.43 8.81
CA VAL A 126 -14.66 -2.81 10.11
C VAL A 126 -15.49 -1.55 9.92
N ALA A 127 -16.62 -1.46 10.62
CA ALA A 127 -17.41 -0.23 10.65
C ALA A 127 -16.75 0.77 11.61
N VAL A 128 -16.35 1.94 11.11
CA VAL A 128 -15.55 2.94 11.87
C VAL A 128 -16.37 4.15 12.31
N SER A 129 -17.34 4.58 11.51
CA SER A 129 -18.21 5.73 11.83
C SER A 129 -19.49 5.70 10.98
N TYR A 130 -20.30 6.75 11.12
CA TYR A 130 -21.40 7.04 10.19
C TYR A 130 -21.08 8.28 9.37
N GLU A 131 -21.30 8.20 8.06
CA GLU A 131 -21.21 9.30 7.12
C GLU A 131 -22.58 9.49 6.47
N ASN A 132 -23.18 10.68 6.60
CA ASN A 132 -24.53 10.98 6.09
C ASN A 132 -25.62 9.97 6.49
N GLY A 133 -25.49 9.38 7.69
CA GLY A 133 -26.42 8.37 8.21
C GLY A 133 -26.20 6.95 7.66
N GLN A 134 -25.15 6.72 6.87
CA GLN A 134 -24.73 5.41 6.39
C GLN A 134 -23.45 4.96 7.10
N PRO A 135 -23.29 3.67 7.42
CA PRO A 135 -22.07 3.19 8.05
C PRO A 135 -20.89 3.30 7.08
N LEU A 136 -19.81 3.91 7.55
CA LEU A 136 -18.52 3.92 6.89
C LEU A 136 -17.76 2.64 7.25
N ILE A 137 -17.49 1.82 6.24
CA ILE A 137 -16.84 0.52 6.38
C ILE A 137 -15.42 0.61 5.80
N ALA A 138 -14.44 0.31 6.63
CA ALA A 138 -13.03 0.24 6.24
C ALA A 138 -12.66 -1.18 5.79
N LEU A 139 -12.02 -1.30 4.63
CA LEU A 139 -11.55 -2.54 4.01
C LEU A 139 -10.14 -2.36 3.44
N ALA A 140 -9.35 -3.42 3.31
CA ALA A 140 -7.99 -3.32 2.75
C ALA A 140 -7.93 -3.63 1.24
N ASP A 141 -8.48 -4.78 0.83
CA ASP A 141 -8.54 -5.21 -0.58
C ASP A 141 -9.77 -6.09 -0.78
N PRO A 142 -10.96 -5.49 -0.92
CA PRO A 142 -12.20 -6.24 -0.91
C PRO A 142 -12.44 -6.93 -2.25
N SER A 143 -12.87 -8.20 -2.24
CA SER A 143 -13.40 -8.87 -3.43
C SER A 143 -14.79 -8.36 -3.79
N ASP A 144 -15.20 -8.53 -5.04
CA ASP A 144 -16.57 -8.17 -5.47
C ASP A 144 -17.63 -8.94 -4.69
N GLU A 145 -17.32 -10.17 -4.29
CA GLU A 145 -18.18 -10.98 -3.42
C GLU A 145 -18.30 -10.38 -2.02
N GLN A 146 -17.20 -9.95 -1.40
CA GLN A 146 -17.23 -9.30 -0.09
C GLN A 146 -18.07 -8.00 -0.14
N LEU A 147 -17.92 -7.21 -1.19
CA LEU A 147 -18.73 -6.00 -1.39
C LEU A 147 -20.21 -6.32 -1.56
N ALA A 148 -20.54 -7.36 -2.34
CA ALA A 148 -21.92 -7.80 -2.51
C ALA A 148 -22.54 -8.31 -1.20
N GLN A 149 -21.78 -9.06 -0.40
CA GLN A 149 -22.21 -9.53 0.92
C GLN A 149 -22.46 -8.36 1.89
N LEU A 150 -21.54 -7.38 1.95
CA LEU A 150 -21.71 -6.18 2.75
C LEU A 150 -22.93 -5.37 2.29
N ALA A 151 -23.09 -5.15 0.99
CA ALA A 151 -24.26 -4.46 0.45
C ALA A 151 -25.56 -5.18 0.82
N SER A 152 -25.59 -6.52 0.77
CA SER A 152 -26.76 -7.30 1.17
C SER A 152 -27.07 -7.19 2.67
N LEU A 153 -26.06 -7.10 3.54
CA LEU A 153 -26.25 -6.97 4.99
C LEU A 153 -26.88 -5.63 5.37
N PHE A 154 -26.55 -4.56 4.65
CA PHE A 154 -26.98 -3.20 4.94
C PHE A 154 -28.06 -2.66 3.99
N GLY A 155 -28.66 -3.51 3.16
CA GLY A 155 -29.76 -3.12 2.26
C GLY A 155 -29.35 -2.24 1.07
N GLY A 156 -28.09 -2.28 0.66
CA GLY A 156 -27.58 -1.68 -0.57
C GLY A 156 -26.97 -0.28 -0.44
N THR A 157 -27.04 0.35 0.72
CA THR A 157 -26.51 1.70 0.96
C THR A 157 -25.40 1.69 1.99
N ILE A 158 -24.16 1.52 1.54
CA ILE A 158 -22.96 1.55 2.38
C ILE A 158 -21.93 2.49 1.78
N VAL A 159 -21.16 3.14 2.65
CA VAL A 159 -19.97 3.89 2.26
C VAL A 159 -18.76 3.02 2.58
N CYS A 160 -17.99 2.67 1.56
CA CYS A 160 -16.77 1.89 1.73
C CYS A 160 -15.54 2.79 1.56
N ALA A 161 -14.55 2.58 2.42
CA ALA A 161 -13.23 3.18 2.31
C ALA A 161 -12.16 2.08 2.27
N ILE A 162 -11.14 2.32 1.46
CA ILE A 162 -9.94 1.50 1.42
C ILE A 162 -8.94 2.05 2.45
N VAL A 163 -8.40 1.17 3.28
CA VAL A 163 -7.32 1.44 4.24
C VAL A 163 -6.13 0.52 3.94
N THR A 164 -4.98 0.74 4.56
CA THR A 164 -3.87 -0.23 4.46
C THR A 164 -4.20 -1.53 5.19
N ARG A 165 -3.51 -2.62 4.83
CA ARG A 165 -3.67 -3.92 5.50
C ARG A 165 -3.34 -3.82 6.99
N SER A 166 -2.22 -3.16 7.33
CA SER A 166 -1.83 -2.93 8.72
C SER A 166 -2.90 -2.15 9.50
N THR A 167 -3.52 -1.14 8.89
CA THR A 167 -4.59 -0.37 9.52
C THR A 167 -5.86 -1.19 9.73
N LEU A 168 -6.25 -2.03 8.77
CA LEU A 168 -7.38 -2.93 8.94
C LEU A 168 -7.14 -3.95 10.06
N GLU A 169 -5.94 -4.54 10.12
CA GLU A 169 -5.56 -5.48 11.17
C GLU A 169 -5.59 -4.82 12.55
N TRP A 170 -5.08 -3.59 12.67
CA TRP A 170 -5.18 -2.79 13.90
C TRP A 170 -6.63 -2.48 14.29
N LEU A 171 -7.50 -2.18 13.33
CA LEU A 171 -8.93 -1.95 13.56
C LEU A 171 -9.62 -3.23 14.06
N LEU A 172 -9.29 -4.39 13.48
CA LEU A 172 -9.84 -5.68 13.90
C LEU A 172 -9.43 -6.05 15.32
N GLU A 173 -8.18 -5.80 15.71
CA GLU A 173 -7.73 -6.02 17.09
C GLU A 173 -8.53 -5.18 18.09
N ARG A 174 -8.80 -3.90 17.77
CA ARG A 174 -9.66 -3.02 18.58
C ARG A 174 -11.12 -3.47 18.61
N VAL A 175 -11.60 -4.10 17.54
CA VAL A 175 -12.91 -4.78 17.50
C VAL A 175 -12.93 -6.00 18.42
N ASP A 176 -11.81 -6.49 18.94
CA ASP A 176 -11.76 -7.61 19.87
C ASP A 176 -11.53 -7.17 21.33
N GLU A 177 -10.59 -6.26 21.58
CA GLU A 177 -10.23 -5.75 22.91
C GLU A 177 -11.43 -5.21 23.70
N ASN A 178 -12.35 -4.51 23.03
CA ASN A 178 -13.55 -3.94 23.66
C ASN A 178 -14.65 -4.99 24.01
N THR A 179 -14.39 -6.30 23.79
CA THR A 179 -15.35 -7.41 24.05
C THR A 179 -15.15 -7.94 25.46
N GLU A 180 -13.92 -7.90 25.96
CA GLU A 180 -13.57 -8.49 27.25
C GLU A 180 -14.08 -7.67 28.44
N GLU A 181 -14.58 -6.44 28.22
CA GLU A 181 -15.12 -5.56 29.26
C GLU A 181 -16.65 -5.62 29.45
N SER A 182 -17.36 -6.58 28.83
CA SER A 182 -18.81 -6.76 29.09
C SER A 182 -19.09 -8.00 29.95
N PRO A 183 -19.38 -7.84 31.27
CA PRO A 183 -19.81 -8.95 32.12
C PRO A 183 -21.28 -9.26 31.83
N GLU A 184 -21.56 -10.01 30.77
CA GLU A 184 -22.91 -10.54 30.53
C GLU A 184 -22.87 -12.06 30.36
N SER A 185 -22.70 -12.73 31.50
CA SER A 185 -23.22 -14.09 31.71
C SER A 185 -23.47 -14.33 33.20
N ALA A 186 -24.40 -13.55 33.77
CA ALA A 186 -25.12 -13.94 34.97
C ALA A 186 -26.61 -13.67 34.71
N ALA A 187 -27.36 -14.74 34.49
CA ALA A 187 -28.80 -14.73 34.28
C ALA A 187 -29.55 -14.02 35.43
N PRO A 188 -30.64 -13.29 35.17
CA PRO A 188 -31.53 -12.81 36.22
C PRO A 188 -32.47 -13.94 36.67
N GLU A 189 -32.20 -14.53 37.83
CA GLU A 189 -33.20 -15.31 38.60
C GLU A 189 -34.17 -14.33 39.29
N PRO A 190 -35.50 -14.52 39.21
CA PRO A 190 -36.46 -13.65 39.88
C PRO A 190 -36.62 -14.06 41.35
N SER A 191 -36.34 -13.14 42.27
CA SER A 191 -36.68 -13.27 43.70
C SER A 191 -37.71 -12.22 44.08
N GLU A 192 -38.90 -12.69 44.44
CA GLU A 192 -40.04 -11.91 44.94
C GLU A 192 -39.79 -11.26 46.33
N PRO A 193 -40.64 -10.26 46.72
CA PRO A 193 -40.35 -9.32 47.79
C PRO A 193 -40.86 -9.77 49.16
N ALA A 194 -40.09 -9.46 50.22
CA ALA A 194 -40.55 -9.51 51.61
C ALA A 194 -40.71 -8.09 52.17
N ALA A 195 -41.96 -7.73 52.47
CA ALA A 195 -42.31 -6.55 53.24
C ALA A 195 -41.96 -6.72 54.73
N SER A 196 -41.59 -5.63 55.41
CA SER A 196 -42.11 -5.26 56.74
C SER A 196 -41.43 -4.00 57.31
N ASN A 197 -42.22 -2.92 57.36
CA ASN A 197 -42.35 -1.89 58.41
C ASN A 197 -41.17 -1.55 59.36
N GLY A 198 -40.70 -0.31 59.24
CA GLY A 198 -41.12 0.79 60.12
C GLY A 198 -40.49 0.92 61.52
N ALA A 199 -39.74 2.01 61.76
CA ALA A 199 -39.83 2.83 62.96
C ALA A 199 -39.01 4.12 62.80
N ALA A 200 -39.67 5.26 63.05
CA ALA A 200 -39.05 6.56 63.21
C ALA A 200 -38.37 6.68 64.59
N GLY A 201 -37.24 7.39 64.63
CA GLY A 201 -36.56 7.77 65.87
C GLY A 201 -35.51 8.84 65.57
N SER A 202 -35.83 10.08 65.95
CA SER A 202 -34.99 11.27 65.78
C SER A 202 -33.97 11.43 66.91
N ALA A 203 -32.90 12.16 66.58
CA ALA A 203 -32.11 13.07 67.43
C ALA A 203 -30.77 12.57 68.02
N ALA A 204 -29.71 13.03 67.34
CA ALA A 204 -28.63 13.86 67.88
C ALA A 204 -27.67 13.28 68.93
N ALA A 205 -26.44 13.00 68.48
CA ALA A 205 -25.21 13.38 69.17
C ALA A 205 -24.05 13.38 68.15
N ALA A 206 -23.47 14.55 67.87
CA ALA A 206 -22.25 14.67 67.08
C ALA A 206 -21.04 14.14 67.87
N PRO A 207 -20.03 13.57 67.19
CA PRO A 207 -18.66 13.75 67.59
C PRO A 207 -17.95 14.63 66.56
N ALA A 208 -17.53 15.82 66.99
CA ALA A 208 -16.71 16.78 66.25
C ALA A 208 -15.27 16.30 65.98
N GLN A 209 -15.07 14.98 65.89
CA GLN A 209 -13.81 14.31 65.51
C GLN A 209 -13.94 13.62 64.14
N SER A 210 -15.16 13.44 63.62
CA SER A 210 -15.43 12.79 62.32
C SER A 210 -15.19 13.68 61.11
N GLU A 211 -15.28 15.01 61.27
CA GLU A 211 -15.03 15.96 60.17
C GLU A 211 -13.52 16.15 59.93
N GLU A 212 -12.69 16.19 60.99
CA GLU A 212 -11.23 16.32 60.85
C GLU A 212 -10.60 15.06 60.21
N GLU A 213 -11.06 13.86 60.56
CA GLU A 213 -10.61 12.60 59.93
C GLU A 213 -10.97 12.54 58.43
N GLY A 214 -12.17 13.01 58.05
CA GLY A 214 -12.58 13.09 56.64
C GLY A 214 -11.74 14.06 55.81
N TRP A 215 -11.34 15.20 56.40
CA TRP A 215 -10.43 16.16 55.74
C TRP A 215 -9.02 15.60 55.53
N HIS A 216 -8.50 14.80 56.48
CA HIS A 216 -7.19 14.16 56.35
C HIS A 216 -7.17 13.07 55.27
N ASP A 217 -8.23 12.25 55.17
CA ASP A 217 -8.36 11.23 54.12
C ASP A 217 -8.48 11.86 52.72
N LEU A 218 -9.30 12.89 52.58
CA LEU A 218 -9.46 13.61 51.31
C LEU A 218 -8.17 14.31 50.87
N LYS A 219 -7.39 14.82 51.83
CA LYS A 219 -6.07 15.41 51.56
C LYS A 219 -5.06 14.34 51.14
N ALA A 220 -5.06 13.18 51.78
CA ALA A 220 -4.20 12.06 51.40
C ALA A 220 -4.53 11.55 49.99
N GLN A 221 -5.82 11.42 49.65
CA GLN A 221 -6.26 11.10 48.29
C GLN A 221 -5.82 12.16 47.27
N LEU A 222 -5.91 13.46 47.62
CA LEU A 222 -5.44 14.53 46.74
C LEU A 222 -3.91 14.44 46.50
N GLU A 223 -3.12 14.19 47.55
CA GLU A 223 -1.67 14.00 47.45
C GLU A 223 -1.30 12.76 46.61
N GLU A 224 -2.06 11.66 46.74
CA GLU A 224 -1.90 10.46 45.90
C GLU A 224 -2.24 10.76 44.43
N THR A 225 -3.33 11.48 44.17
CA THR A 225 -3.67 11.89 42.80
C THR A 225 -2.64 12.83 42.18
N ASP A 226 -2.06 13.76 42.95
CA ASP A 226 -0.99 14.64 42.47
C ASP A 226 0.29 13.86 42.15
N GLN A 227 0.63 12.86 42.97
CA GLN A 227 1.73 11.94 42.68
C GLN A 227 1.49 11.14 41.39
N LEU A 228 0.29 10.59 41.21
CA LEU A 228 -0.09 9.89 39.98
C LEU A 228 -0.03 10.81 38.76
N LEU A 229 -0.58 12.03 38.84
CA LEU A 229 -0.48 13.03 37.77
C LEU A 229 0.98 13.39 37.45
N GLY A 230 1.84 13.50 38.46
CA GLY A 230 3.27 13.70 38.28
C GLY A 230 3.98 12.54 37.58
N THR A 231 3.57 11.29 37.82
CA THR A 231 4.08 10.12 37.08
C THR A 231 3.59 10.11 35.64
N LEU A 232 2.31 10.38 35.41
CA LEU A 232 1.71 10.44 34.08
C LEU A 232 2.35 11.54 33.24
N ARG A 233 2.57 12.72 33.81
CA ARG A 233 3.23 13.85 33.13
C ARG A 233 4.64 13.49 32.69
N ARG A 234 5.45 12.88 33.57
CA ARG A 234 6.80 12.41 33.21
C ARG A 234 6.78 11.37 32.10
N ARG A 235 5.79 10.48 32.10
CA ARG A 235 5.62 9.49 31.03
C ARG A 235 5.24 10.15 29.71
N PHE A 236 4.34 11.13 29.72
CA PHE A 236 3.99 11.93 28.54
C PHE A 236 5.18 12.73 27.98
N ASP A 237 5.97 13.35 28.86
CA ASP A 237 7.16 14.10 28.44
C ASP A 237 8.20 13.14 27.82
N GLY A 238 8.40 11.95 28.42
CA GLY A 238 9.25 10.91 27.82
C GLY A 238 8.75 10.41 26.46
N LEU A 239 7.44 10.24 26.28
CA LEU A 239 6.86 9.89 24.98
C LEU A 239 7.09 10.98 23.92
N ARG A 240 6.98 12.26 24.31
CA ARG A 240 7.29 13.39 23.41
C ARG A 240 8.76 13.43 23.02
N GLU A 241 9.67 13.14 23.94
CA GLU A 241 11.10 13.05 23.63
C GLU A 241 11.41 11.91 22.66
N LEU A 242 10.78 10.75 22.85
CA LEU A 242 10.90 9.61 21.93
C LEU A 242 10.32 9.93 20.54
N ASP A 243 9.16 10.57 20.46
CA ASP A 243 8.57 11.03 19.19
C ASP A 243 9.49 12.04 18.48
N ALA A 244 10.04 13.00 19.21
CA ALA A 244 11.00 13.96 18.66
C ALA A 244 12.29 13.28 18.17
N ALA A 245 12.79 12.28 18.90
CA ALA A 245 13.96 11.49 18.49
C ALA A 245 13.66 10.65 17.23
N ALA A 246 12.52 9.98 17.18
CA ALA A 246 12.08 9.20 16.02
C ALA A 246 11.93 10.08 14.77
N LYS A 247 11.34 11.28 14.92
CA LYS A 247 11.22 12.25 13.82
C LYS A 247 12.58 12.69 13.29
N ARG A 248 13.57 12.91 14.17
CA ARG A 248 14.95 13.24 13.74
C ARG A 248 15.60 12.11 12.96
N GLN A 249 15.47 10.87 13.44
CA GLN A 249 15.99 9.70 12.74
C GLN A 249 15.33 9.51 11.36
N LEU A 250 14.02 9.74 11.26
CA LEU A 250 13.31 9.71 9.98
C LEU A 250 13.79 10.79 9.03
N THR A 251 14.03 12.02 9.50
CA THR A 251 14.58 13.08 8.65
C THR A 251 15.99 12.78 8.19
N GLU A 252 16.86 12.27 9.06
CA GLU A 252 18.22 11.87 8.72
C GLU A 252 18.22 10.74 7.69
N ALA A 253 17.44 9.68 7.92
CA ALA A 253 17.31 8.56 6.98
C ALA A 253 16.74 9.01 5.62
N ARG A 254 15.81 9.96 5.61
CA ARG A 254 15.27 10.54 4.37
C ARG A 254 16.34 11.31 3.60
N GLU A 255 17.11 12.16 4.27
CA GLU A 255 18.22 12.90 3.64
C GLU A 255 19.29 11.95 3.10
N GLU A 256 19.63 10.89 3.84
CA GLU A 256 20.54 9.85 3.38
C GLU A 256 20.00 9.14 2.11
N GLY A 257 18.72 8.79 2.11
CA GLY A 257 18.04 8.22 0.95
C GLY A 257 18.08 9.15 -0.27
N GLU A 258 17.84 10.45 -0.09
CA GLU A 258 17.93 11.45 -1.16
C GLU A 258 19.37 11.59 -1.70
N ARG A 259 20.38 11.60 -0.83
CA ARG A 259 21.80 11.61 -1.23
C ARG A 259 22.18 10.35 -2.03
N LEU A 260 21.75 9.18 -1.57
CA LEU A 260 22.02 7.92 -2.28
C LEU A 260 21.33 7.87 -3.64
N ARG A 261 20.08 8.33 -3.74
CA ARG A 261 19.35 8.43 -5.02
C ARG A 261 20.04 9.39 -5.99
N ALA A 262 20.47 10.56 -5.52
CA ALA A 262 21.22 11.51 -6.35
C ALA A 262 22.54 10.88 -6.86
N GLY A 263 23.27 10.18 -6.00
CA GLY A 263 24.49 9.48 -6.41
C GLY A 263 24.25 8.32 -7.39
N LEU A 264 23.13 7.60 -7.27
CA LEU A 264 22.72 6.60 -8.25
C LEU A 264 22.38 7.24 -9.60
N ALA A 265 21.64 8.35 -9.61
CA ALA A 265 21.30 9.06 -10.83
C ALA A 265 22.55 9.57 -11.58
N GLU A 266 23.53 10.12 -10.87
CA GLU A 266 24.81 10.56 -11.44
C GLU A 266 25.56 9.37 -12.07
N ARG A 267 25.66 8.24 -11.37
CA ARG A 267 26.30 7.02 -11.91
C ARG A 267 25.57 6.44 -13.12
N THR A 268 24.24 6.49 -13.13
CA THR A 268 23.45 6.05 -14.30
C THR A 268 23.73 6.95 -15.50
N GLN A 269 23.78 8.27 -15.31
CA GLN A 269 24.12 9.21 -16.38
C GLN A 269 25.55 8.99 -16.89
N GLU A 270 26.51 8.72 -16.01
CA GLU A 270 27.87 8.35 -16.40
C GLU A 270 27.89 7.06 -17.21
N ALA A 271 27.14 6.04 -16.80
CA ALA A 271 27.03 4.77 -17.51
C ALA A 271 26.42 4.94 -18.91
N GLU A 272 25.34 5.72 -19.04
CA GLU A 272 24.74 6.06 -20.33
C GLU A 272 25.71 6.78 -21.25
N ARG A 273 26.49 7.74 -20.71
CA ARG A 273 27.54 8.43 -21.48
C ARG A 273 28.61 7.47 -21.98
N VAL A 274 29.10 6.58 -21.11
CA VAL A 274 30.11 5.57 -21.50
C VAL A 274 29.53 4.61 -22.53
N GLN A 275 28.27 4.21 -22.40
CA GLN A 275 27.60 3.34 -23.35
C GLN A 275 27.44 4.01 -24.73
N ALA A 276 27.14 5.31 -24.78
CA ALA A 276 27.11 6.09 -26.02
C ALA A 276 28.50 6.17 -26.67
N GLU A 277 29.55 6.49 -25.90
CA GLU A 277 30.94 6.52 -26.40
C GLU A 277 31.40 5.15 -26.93
N LEU A 278 31.03 4.07 -26.24
CA LEU A 278 31.29 2.71 -26.72
C LEU A 278 30.54 2.42 -28.03
N GLY A 279 29.29 2.86 -28.14
CA GLY A 279 28.52 2.76 -29.37
C GLY A 279 29.20 3.47 -30.55
N GLU A 280 29.64 4.72 -30.37
CA GLU A 280 30.36 5.47 -31.40
C GLU A 280 31.66 4.77 -31.83
N ARG A 281 32.44 4.29 -30.86
CA ARG A 281 33.68 3.53 -31.15
C ARG A 281 33.40 2.22 -31.89
N THR A 282 32.32 1.52 -31.57
CA THR A 282 31.94 0.29 -32.29
C THR A 282 31.63 0.61 -33.76
N HIS A 283 30.85 1.66 -34.03
CA HIS A 283 30.57 2.10 -35.41
C HIS A 283 31.85 2.52 -36.14
N GLU A 284 32.78 3.20 -35.46
CA GLU A 284 34.06 3.57 -36.05
C GLU A 284 34.91 2.34 -36.40
N VAL A 285 34.95 1.34 -35.53
CA VAL A 285 35.64 0.07 -35.79
C VAL A 285 35.02 -0.65 -36.98
N GLU A 286 33.69 -0.75 -37.06
CA GLU A 286 33.00 -1.37 -38.19
C GLU A 286 33.31 -0.65 -39.51
N ARG A 287 33.31 0.69 -39.51
CA ARG A 287 33.70 1.51 -40.66
C ARG A 287 35.14 1.23 -41.10
N LEU A 288 36.08 1.19 -40.17
CA LEU A 288 37.49 0.91 -40.46
C LEU A 288 37.69 -0.53 -40.96
N GLN A 289 36.92 -1.49 -40.45
CA GLN A 289 36.93 -2.87 -40.94
C GLN A 289 36.41 -2.96 -42.38
N ALA A 290 35.35 -2.23 -42.73
CA ALA A 290 34.85 -2.16 -44.09
C ALA A 290 35.88 -1.53 -45.04
N GLU A 291 36.49 -0.41 -44.66
CA GLU A 291 37.53 0.24 -45.47
C GLU A 291 38.77 -0.65 -45.65
N ALA A 292 39.16 -1.40 -44.61
CA ALA A 292 40.24 -2.38 -44.70
C ALA A 292 39.91 -3.51 -45.68
N ALA A 293 38.67 -4.03 -45.64
CA ALA A 293 38.22 -5.07 -46.57
C ALA A 293 38.22 -4.59 -48.03
N ASP A 294 37.74 -3.37 -48.29
CA ASP A 294 37.76 -2.77 -49.64
C ASP A 294 39.20 -2.63 -50.17
N ARG A 295 40.12 -2.13 -49.33
CA ARG A 295 41.54 -2.03 -49.71
C ARG A 295 42.18 -3.39 -49.98
N THR A 296 41.81 -4.43 -49.22
CA THR A 296 42.28 -5.80 -49.48
C THR A 296 41.84 -6.27 -50.87
N GLN A 297 40.57 -6.06 -51.24
CA GLN A 297 40.06 -6.42 -52.58
C GLN A 297 40.77 -5.64 -53.70
N GLU A 298 41.06 -4.36 -53.50
CA GLU A 298 41.79 -3.55 -54.47
C GLU A 298 43.23 -4.05 -54.67
N ILE A 299 43.92 -4.45 -53.59
CA ILE A 299 45.25 -5.06 -53.67
C ILE A 299 45.20 -6.38 -54.45
N GLU A 300 44.24 -7.26 -54.17
CA GLU A 300 44.08 -8.53 -54.88
C GLU A 300 43.84 -8.31 -56.38
N ARG A 301 43.02 -7.30 -56.72
CA ARG A 301 42.78 -6.91 -58.12
C ARG A 301 44.07 -6.41 -58.78
N VAL A 302 44.81 -5.49 -58.15
CA VAL A 302 46.07 -4.96 -58.72
C VAL A 302 47.12 -6.06 -58.87
N GLN A 303 47.21 -6.99 -57.91
CA GLN A 303 48.09 -8.16 -58.02
C GLN A 303 47.73 -9.04 -59.21
N THR A 304 46.45 -9.23 -59.47
CA THR A 304 45.96 -9.99 -60.62
C THR A 304 46.31 -9.29 -61.95
N GLU A 305 46.03 -7.99 -62.07
CA GLU A 305 46.37 -7.19 -63.26
C GLU A 305 47.88 -7.15 -63.54
N LEU A 306 48.71 -7.05 -62.48
CA LEU A 306 50.17 -7.13 -62.60
C LEU A 306 50.62 -8.51 -63.09
N GLY A 307 50.04 -9.59 -62.56
CA GLY A 307 50.34 -10.96 -62.98
C GLY A 307 50.04 -11.19 -64.46
N GLU A 308 48.89 -10.70 -64.95
CA GLU A 308 48.52 -10.76 -66.36
C GLU A 308 49.50 -9.98 -67.25
N ARG A 309 49.86 -8.76 -66.87
CA ARG A 309 50.84 -7.95 -67.62
C ARG A 309 52.23 -8.57 -67.65
N THR A 310 52.69 -9.17 -66.56
CA THR A 310 53.99 -9.87 -66.55
C THR A 310 53.99 -11.04 -67.54
N GLN A 311 52.90 -11.81 -67.62
CA GLN A 311 52.76 -12.88 -68.61
C GLN A 311 52.72 -12.37 -70.06
N GLU A 312 52.13 -11.19 -70.30
CA GLU A 312 52.08 -10.57 -71.62
C GLU A 312 53.46 -10.09 -72.11
N VAL A 313 54.31 -9.60 -71.20
CA VAL A 313 55.69 -9.15 -71.51
C VAL A 313 56.64 -10.34 -71.77
N GLU A 314 56.38 -11.50 -71.18
CA GLU A 314 57.21 -12.71 -71.37
C GLU A 314 56.90 -13.49 -72.67
N ARG A 315 55.84 -13.11 -73.41
CA ARG A 315 55.43 -13.72 -74.69
C ARG A 315 56.05 -13.02 -75.91
#